data_AF-A0A2D4PCW0-F1
#
_entry.id   AF-A0A2D4PCW0-F1
#
_cell.length_a   1.000
_cell.length_b   1.000
_cell.length_c   1.000
_cell.angle_alpha   90.00
_cell.angle_beta   90.00
_cell.angle_gamma   90.00
#
_symmetry.space_group_name_H-M   'P 1'
#
loop_
_entity.id
_entity.type
_entity.pdbx_description
1 polymer ?
#
loop_
_entity_poly.entity_id
_entity_poly.type
_entity_poly.pdbx_seq_one_letter_code
_entity_poly.pdbx_strand_id
1 'polypeptide(L)'
;YGKELGDDSNFGDALLDAGESMKRLAEVKDSLDIEVKQNFIDPLQNLCDKDLKEIQHHLKKLEGRRLDFDYKKKRQGKIPDEELRQALEKFEESKEVAETSMHNLLETDIEQVSQLSALVDAQLDYHKQAMQILDELAEKLKRRVRDASSRPKREYKPKPRESYEFGETLDQSNGGFSCNPAPKVSAASSSFRSEKPSRTPSRIFSPHLDQPCCKALYDFEPENDGELGFKEG
;
A
#
# COMPACT_ATOMS: atom_id res chain seq x y z
N TYR A 1 3.39 1.56 22.72
CA TYR A 1 3.25 3.03 22.88
C TYR A 1 2.15 3.47 23.84
N GLY A 2 0.84 3.22 23.59
CA GLY A 2 -0.23 3.72 24.50
C GLY A 2 -0.05 3.31 25.97
N LYS A 3 0.21 2.02 26.22
CA LYS A 3 0.52 1.49 27.57
C LYS A 3 1.84 2.01 28.16
N GLU A 4 2.81 2.35 27.32
CA GLU A 4 4.12 2.82 27.77
C GLU A 4 4.10 4.26 28.29
N LEU A 5 3.09 5.05 27.91
CA LEU A 5 2.90 6.43 28.37
C LEU A 5 2.36 6.52 29.82
N GLY A 6 1.99 5.38 30.41
CA GLY A 6 1.42 5.27 31.74
C GLY A 6 -0.06 5.61 31.80
N ASP A 7 -0.75 5.02 32.79
CA ASP A 7 -2.21 5.06 32.95
C ASP A 7 -2.77 6.46 33.26
N ASP A 8 -1.90 7.42 33.63
CA ASP A 8 -2.27 8.81 33.88
C ASP A 8 -2.27 9.69 32.60
N SER A 9 -1.79 9.16 31.47
CA SER A 9 -1.64 9.92 30.24
C SER A 9 -2.93 9.90 29.42
N ASN A 10 -3.60 11.06 29.32
CA ASN A 10 -4.76 11.22 28.45
C ASN A 10 -4.47 10.86 26.99
N PHE A 11 -3.24 11.11 26.52
CA PHE A 11 -2.80 10.71 25.19
C PHE A 11 -2.55 9.20 25.09
N GLY A 12 -2.02 8.58 26.14
CA GLY A 12 -1.84 7.12 26.23
C GLY A 12 -3.16 6.39 26.04
N ASP A 13 -4.18 6.78 26.79
CA ASP A 13 -5.52 6.22 26.65
C ASP A 13 -6.15 6.46 25.27
N ALA A 14 -5.98 7.66 24.70
CA ALA A 14 -6.50 7.97 23.36
C ALA A 14 -5.86 7.06 22.30
N LEU A 15 -4.57 6.76 22.43
CA LEU A 15 -3.87 5.81 21.57
C LEU A 15 -4.38 4.38 21.76
N LEU A 16 -4.78 3.99 22.97
CA LEU A 16 -5.38 2.68 23.22
C LEU A 16 -6.76 2.55 22.57
N ASP A 17 -7.64 3.56 22.74
CA ASP A 17 -8.96 3.61 22.09
C ASP A 17 -8.83 3.54 20.56
N ALA A 18 -7.89 4.31 19.99
CA ALA A 18 -7.62 4.29 18.56
C ALA A 18 -7.08 2.93 18.11
N GLY A 19 -6.12 2.36 18.82
CA GLY A 19 -5.55 1.05 18.51
C GLY A 19 -6.57 -0.08 18.53
N GLU A 20 -7.49 -0.08 19.50
CA GLU A 20 -8.59 -1.05 19.56
C GLU A 20 -9.52 -0.90 18.34
N SER A 21 -9.87 0.33 17.98
CA SER A 21 -10.72 0.61 16.83
C SER A 21 -10.05 0.20 15.51
N MET A 22 -8.74 0.43 15.38
CA MET A 22 -7.97 -0.02 14.22
C MET A 22 -7.93 -1.55 14.11
N LYS A 23 -7.86 -2.27 15.25
CA LYS A 23 -7.94 -3.73 15.24
C LYS A 23 -9.30 -4.22 14.73
N ARG A 24 -10.40 -3.59 15.17
CA ARG A 24 -11.74 -3.92 14.64
C ARG A 24 -11.85 -3.62 13.15
N LEU A 25 -11.30 -2.51 12.67
CA LEU A 25 -11.26 -2.22 11.22
C LEU A 25 -10.51 -3.28 10.43
N ALA A 26 -9.41 -3.82 10.96
CA ALA A 26 -8.69 -4.92 10.33
C ALA A 26 -9.56 -6.18 10.23
N GLU A 27 -10.31 -6.53 11.29
CA GLU A 27 -11.22 -7.68 11.28
C GLU A 27 -12.35 -7.53 10.23
N VAL A 28 -12.92 -6.33 10.09
CA VAL A 28 -13.91 -6.02 9.04
C VAL A 28 -13.28 -6.09 7.65
N LYS A 29 -12.02 -5.66 7.50
CA LYS A 29 -11.27 -5.76 6.23
C LYS A 29 -10.98 -7.20 5.83
N ASP A 30 -10.58 -8.05 6.78
CA ASP A 30 -10.38 -9.47 6.54
C ASP A 30 -11.68 -10.15 6.10
N SER A 31 -12.81 -9.74 6.71
CA SER A 31 -14.14 -10.21 6.32
C SER A 31 -14.48 -9.81 4.87
N LEU A 32 -14.21 -8.57 4.47
CA LEU A 32 -14.37 -8.12 3.08
C LEU A 32 -13.55 -8.98 2.12
N ASP A 33 -12.29 -9.25 2.47
CA ASP A 33 -11.40 -10.03 1.59
C ASP A 33 -11.92 -11.45 1.38
N ILE A 34 -12.43 -12.09 2.45
CA ILE A 34 -13.05 -13.41 2.36
C ILE A 34 -14.32 -13.36 1.50
N GLU A 35 -15.21 -12.41 1.75
CA GLU A 35 -16.48 -12.24 1.01
C GLU A 35 -16.23 -12.01 -0.49
N VAL A 36 -15.36 -11.06 -0.83
CA VAL A 36 -15.01 -10.77 -2.23
C VAL A 36 -14.32 -11.97 -2.89
N LYS A 37 -13.45 -12.68 -2.15
CA LYS A 37 -12.78 -13.88 -2.68
C LYS A 37 -13.79 -14.96 -3.05
N GLN A 38 -14.70 -15.28 -2.13
CA GLN A 38 -15.64 -16.39 -2.28
C GLN A 38 -16.80 -16.08 -3.22
N ASN A 39 -17.33 -14.87 -3.18
CA ASN A 39 -18.59 -14.53 -3.85
C ASN A 39 -18.41 -13.76 -5.16
N PHE A 40 -17.18 -13.30 -5.47
CA PHE A 40 -16.88 -12.60 -6.71
C PHE A 40 -15.69 -13.22 -7.46
N ILE A 41 -14.52 -13.33 -6.82
CA ILE A 41 -13.30 -13.79 -7.50
C ILE A 41 -13.38 -15.26 -7.89
N ASP A 42 -13.74 -16.15 -6.96
CA ASP A 42 -13.83 -17.59 -7.23
C ASP A 42 -14.87 -17.97 -8.31
N PRO A 43 -16.08 -17.39 -8.32
CA PRO A 43 -17.03 -17.59 -9.40
C PRO A 43 -16.50 -17.15 -10.77
N LEU A 44 -15.88 -15.97 -10.86
CA LEU A 44 -15.30 -15.49 -12.13
C LEU A 44 -14.11 -16.34 -12.60
N GLN A 45 -13.30 -16.82 -11.66
CA GLN A 45 -12.20 -17.74 -11.97
C GLN A 45 -12.74 -19.05 -12.54
N ASN A 46 -13.81 -19.60 -11.96
CA ASN A 46 -14.48 -20.81 -12.45
C ASN A 46 -15.03 -20.61 -13.88
N LEU A 47 -15.70 -19.48 -14.12
CA LEU A 47 -16.18 -19.09 -15.45
C LEU A 47 -15.05 -19.07 -16.50
N CYS A 48 -13.89 -18.52 -16.14
CA CYS A 48 -12.72 -18.48 -17.02
C CYS A 48 -12.11 -19.87 -17.27
N ASP A 49 -11.91 -20.64 -16.20
CA ASP A 49 -11.17 -21.90 -16.25
C ASP A 49 -11.99 -23.08 -16.78
N LYS A 50 -13.33 -22.98 -16.75
CA LYS A 50 -14.25 -24.00 -17.24
C LYS A 50 -14.98 -23.55 -18.49
N ASP A 51 -15.98 -22.69 -18.35
CA ASP A 51 -16.94 -22.43 -19.43
C ASP A 51 -16.27 -21.77 -20.63
N LEU A 52 -15.49 -20.70 -20.41
CA LEU A 52 -14.77 -20.03 -21.49
C LEU A 52 -13.71 -20.94 -22.12
N LYS A 53 -13.05 -21.77 -21.31
CA LYS A 53 -12.03 -22.71 -21.79
C LYS A 53 -12.65 -23.84 -22.62
N GLU A 54 -13.82 -24.31 -22.24
CA GLU A 54 -14.60 -25.32 -22.99
C GLU A 54 -15.10 -24.75 -24.32
N ILE A 55 -15.66 -23.53 -24.32
CA ILE A 55 -16.05 -22.84 -25.55
C ILE A 55 -14.85 -22.65 -26.48
N GLN A 56 -13.70 -22.21 -25.95
CA GLN A 56 -12.47 -22.10 -26.74
C GLN A 56 -12.04 -23.45 -27.34
N HIS A 57 -12.19 -24.54 -26.59
CA HIS A 57 -11.93 -25.89 -27.10
C HIS A 57 -12.86 -26.25 -28.26
N HIS A 58 -14.16 -26.02 -28.12
CA HIS A 58 -15.15 -26.28 -29.18
C HIS A 58 -14.91 -25.45 -30.44
N LEU A 59 -14.61 -24.15 -30.29
CA LEU A 59 -14.28 -23.27 -31.41
C LEU A 59 -13.02 -23.71 -32.15
N LYS A 60 -11.99 -24.13 -31.42
CA LYS A 60 -10.76 -24.67 -32.03
C LYS A 60 -11.02 -25.96 -32.81
N LYS A 61 -11.87 -26.85 -32.27
CA LYS A 61 -12.27 -28.08 -32.95
C LYS A 61 -13.10 -27.79 -34.20
N LEU A 62 -14.03 -26.85 -34.10
CA LEU A 62 -14.86 -26.39 -35.22
C LEU A 62 -14.00 -25.85 -36.36
N GLU A 63 -13.03 -24.98 -36.06
CA GLU A 63 -12.13 -24.43 -37.09
C GLU A 63 -11.33 -25.53 -37.79
N GLY A 64 -10.85 -26.54 -37.05
CA GLY A 64 -10.20 -27.71 -37.64
C GLY A 64 -11.12 -28.50 -38.58
N ARG A 65 -12.39 -28.71 -38.20
CA ARG A 65 -13.39 -29.39 -39.05
C ARG A 65 -13.76 -28.59 -40.29
N ARG A 66 -13.90 -27.27 -40.14
CA ARG A 66 -14.15 -26.33 -41.24
C ARG A 66 -13.06 -26.43 -42.29
N LEU A 67 -11.79 -26.40 -41.86
CA LEU A 67 -10.64 -26.51 -42.76
C LEU A 67 -10.57 -27.87 -43.48
N ASP A 68 -10.85 -28.99 -42.80
CA ASP A 68 -10.90 -30.33 -43.42
C ASP A 68 -12.00 -30.42 -44.48
N PHE A 69 -13.20 -29.92 -44.15
CA PHE A 69 -14.31 -29.88 -45.09
C PHE A 69 -13.99 -29.00 -46.32
N ASP A 70 -13.45 -27.79 -46.11
CA ASP A 70 -13.05 -26.90 -47.19
C ASP A 70 -12.00 -27.53 -48.12
N TYR A 71 -11.01 -28.21 -47.55
CA TYR A 71 -9.99 -28.92 -48.31
C TYR A 71 -10.60 -30.01 -49.19
N LYS A 72 -11.47 -30.84 -48.62
CA LYS A 72 -12.12 -31.95 -49.34
C LYS A 72 -13.08 -31.44 -50.41
N LYS A 73 -13.85 -30.40 -50.10
CA LYS A 73 -14.77 -29.74 -51.03
C LYS A 73 -14.05 -29.18 -52.25
N LYS A 74 -12.88 -28.55 -52.07
CA LYS A 74 -12.04 -28.07 -53.20
C LYS A 74 -11.53 -29.19 -54.11
N ARG A 75 -11.52 -30.43 -53.63
CA ARG A 75 -11.07 -31.63 -54.36
C ARG A 75 -12.22 -32.56 -54.73
N GLN A 76 -13.45 -32.06 -54.74
CA GLN A 76 -14.63 -32.81 -55.16
C GLN A 76 -14.41 -33.47 -56.53
N GLY A 77 -14.81 -34.74 -56.67
CA GLY A 77 -14.54 -35.57 -57.84
C GLY A 77 -13.18 -36.31 -57.82
N LYS A 78 -12.25 -35.94 -56.93
CA LYS A 78 -11.01 -36.69 -56.64
C LYS A 78 -11.04 -37.41 -55.30
N ILE A 79 -12.05 -37.14 -54.48
CA ILE A 79 -12.27 -37.70 -53.16
C ILE A 79 -13.63 -38.41 -53.20
N PRO A 80 -13.78 -39.59 -52.58
CA PRO A 80 -15.06 -40.28 -52.50
C PRO A 80 -16.14 -39.39 -51.89
N ASP A 81 -17.33 -39.38 -52.47
CA ASP A 81 -18.45 -38.54 -52.00
C ASP A 81 -18.81 -38.85 -50.54
N GLU A 82 -18.65 -40.10 -50.11
CA GLU A 82 -18.87 -40.53 -48.73
C GLU A 82 -17.89 -39.86 -47.74
N GLU A 83 -16.62 -39.68 -48.12
CA GLU A 83 -15.65 -38.97 -47.28
C GLU A 83 -15.94 -37.46 -47.21
N LEU A 84 -16.43 -36.87 -48.31
CA LEU A 84 -16.85 -35.47 -48.34
C LEU A 84 -18.10 -35.25 -47.47
N ARG A 85 -19.07 -36.17 -47.55
CA ARG A 85 -20.29 -36.16 -46.74
C ARG A 85 -19.95 -36.27 -45.24
N GLN A 86 -19.08 -37.19 -44.86
CA GLN A 86 -18.63 -37.34 -43.47
C GLN A 86 -17.87 -36.12 -42.94
N ALA A 87 -17.14 -35.40 -43.79
CA ALA A 87 -16.47 -34.17 -43.39
C ALA A 87 -17.46 -33.04 -43.12
N LEU A 88 -18.51 -32.94 -43.93
CA LEU A 88 -19.62 -32.00 -43.70
C LEU A 88 -20.34 -32.30 -42.39
N GLU A 89 -20.73 -33.56 -42.18
CA GLU A 89 -21.44 -34.01 -40.97
C GLU A 89 -20.65 -33.67 -39.69
N LYS A 90 -19.35 -33.98 -39.67
CA LYS A 90 -18.47 -33.64 -38.53
C LYS A 90 -18.28 -32.14 -38.33
N PHE A 91 -18.36 -31.34 -39.39
CA PHE A 91 -18.32 -29.88 -39.29
C PHE A 91 -19.62 -29.35 -38.68
N GLU A 92 -20.77 -29.81 -39.17
CA GLU A 92 -22.09 -29.42 -38.66
C GLU A 92 -22.26 -29.82 -37.19
N GLU A 93 -21.90 -31.06 -36.81
CA GLU A 93 -21.88 -31.50 -35.41
C GLU A 93 -21.00 -30.61 -34.53
N SER A 94 -19.78 -30.30 -34.99
CA SER A 94 -18.87 -29.45 -34.21
C SER A 94 -19.35 -28.01 -34.13
N LYS A 95 -20.14 -27.55 -35.10
CA LYS A 95 -20.74 -26.23 -35.13
C LYS A 95 -21.86 -26.15 -34.10
N GLU A 96 -22.77 -27.13 -34.11
CA GLU A 96 -23.88 -27.22 -33.16
C GLU A 96 -23.39 -27.25 -31.71
N VAL A 97 -22.33 -28.01 -31.42
CA VAL A 97 -21.74 -28.05 -30.06
C VAL A 97 -21.14 -26.70 -29.65
N ALA A 98 -20.44 -26.01 -30.57
CA ALA A 98 -19.90 -24.68 -30.28
C ALA A 98 -21.01 -23.64 -30.08
N GLU A 99 -22.04 -23.65 -30.93
CA GLU A 99 -23.19 -22.74 -30.81
C GLU A 99 -23.97 -22.98 -29.52
N THR A 100 -24.23 -24.24 -29.17
CA THR A 100 -24.94 -24.60 -27.94
C THR A 100 -24.17 -24.19 -26.69
N SER A 101 -22.86 -24.44 -26.64
CA SER A 101 -22.02 -24.03 -25.51
C SER A 101 -21.97 -22.51 -25.34
N MET A 102 -21.86 -21.76 -26.44
CA MET A 102 -21.92 -20.30 -26.40
C MET A 102 -23.31 -19.78 -25.99
N HIS A 103 -24.38 -20.41 -26.45
CA HIS A 103 -25.75 -20.03 -26.08
C HIS A 103 -26.00 -20.27 -24.59
N ASN A 104 -25.62 -21.44 -24.05
CA ASN A 104 -25.78 -21.76 -22.64
C ASN A 104 -25.08 -20.75 -21.72
N LEU A 105 -23.89 -20.27 -22.09
CA LEU A 105 -23.19 -19.24 -21.34
C LEU A 105 -23.93 -17.89 -21.35
N LEU A 106 -24.55 -17.53 -22.49
CA LEU A 106 -25.29 -16.28 -22.61
C LEU A 106 -26.63 -16.33 -21.88
N GLU A 107 -27.25 -17.50 -21.76
CA GLU A 107 -28.48 -17.69 -20.98
C GLU A 107 -28.25 -17.62 -19.46
N THR A 108 -26.99 -17.76 -19.01
CA THR A 108 -26.63 -17.59 -17.59
C THR A 108 -26.14 -16.18 -17.25
N ASP A 109 -26.37 -15.18 -18.11
CA ASP A 109 -25.94 -13.77 -17.93
C ASP A 109 -26.34 -13.16 -16.56
N ILE A 110 -27.49 -13.59 -16.05
CA ILE A 110 -28.02 -13.20 -14.75
C ILE A 110 -27.08 -13.60 -13.59
N GLU A 111 -26.33 -14.69 -13.73
CA GLU A 111 -25.37 -15.15 -12.73
C GLU A 111 -24.17 -14.19 -12.65
N GLN A 112 -23.65 -13.72 -13.79
CA GLN A 112 -22.54 -12.75 -13.79
C GLN A 112 -22.99 -11.38 -13.27
N VAL A 113 -24.22 -10.95 -13.57
CA VAL A 113 -24.80 -9.73 -12.96
C VAL A 113 -24.93 -9.91 -11.45
N SER A 114 -25.36 -11.09 -10.99
CA SER A 114 -25.48 -11.40 -9.55
C SER A 114 -24.11 -11.38 -8.84
N GLN A 115 -23.05 -11.87 -9.50
CA GLN A 115 -21.68 -11.80 -8.98
C GLN A 115 -21.20 -10.35 -8.83
N LEU A 116 -21.50 -9.48 -9.79
CA LEU A 116 -21.20 -8.05 -9.68
C LEU A 116 -21.97 -7.40 -8.52
N SER A 117 -23.23 -7.76 -8.31
CA SER A 117 -24.00 -7.30 -7.14
C SER A 117 -23.32 -7.73 -5.84
N ALA A 118 -22.90 -9.00 -5.73
CA ALA A 118 -22.23 -9.52 -4.54
C ALA A 118 -20.95 -8.75 -4.17
N LEU A 119 -20.16 -8.34 -5.17
CA LEU A 119 -19.00 -7.47 -4.93
C LEU A 119 -19.41 -6.14 -4.30
N VAL A 120 -20.41 -5.47 -4.87
CA VAL A 120 -20.88 -4.17 -4.41
C VAL A 120 -21.49 -4.28 -3.01
N ASP A 121 -22.27 -5.33 -2.76
CA ASP A 121 -22.89 -5.58 -1.46
C ASP A 121 -21.83 -5.80 -0.37
N ALA A 122 -20.79 -6.60 -0.65
CA ALA A 122 -19.67 -6.82 0.28
C ALA A 122 -18.91 -5.51 0.58
N GLN A 123 -18.64 -4.69 -0.45
CA GLN A 123 -17.99 -3.38 -0.27
C GLN A 123 -18.85 -2.41 0.54
N LEU A 124 -20.16 -2.36 0.26
CA LEU A 124 -21.10 -1.52 1.00
C LEU A 124 -21.16 -1.90 2.47
N ASP A 125 -21.21 -3.21 2.76
CA ASP A 125 -21.23 -3.70 4.13
C ASP A 125 -19.93 -3.35 4.89
N TYR A 126 -18.78 -3.61 4.28
CA TYR A 126 -17.47 -3.21 4.81
C TYR A 126 -17.43 -1.71 5.17
N HIS A 127 -17.86 -0.84 4.25
CA HIS A 127 -17.82 0.60 4.47
C HIS A 127 -18.82 1.07 5.53
N LYS A 128 -20.00 0.45 5.64
CA LYS A 128 -20.97 0.74 6.71
C LYS A 128 -20.40 0.39 8.08
N GLN A 129 -19.83 -0.81 8.22
CA GLN A 129 -19.21 -1.26 9.47
C GLN A 129 -17.99 -0.41 9.84
N ALA A 130 -17.12 -0.10 8.87
CA ALA A 130 -15.97 0.76 9.08
C ALA A 130 -16.37 2.19 9.52
N MET A 131 -17.40 2.75 8.90
CA MET A 131 -17.97 4.04 9.28
C MET A 131 -18.46 4.02 10.73
N GLN A 132 -19.21 2.98 11.13
CA GLN A 132 -19.69 2.85 12.51
C GLN A 132 -18.53 2.81 13.52
N ILE A 133 -17.49 2.01 13.26
CA ILE A 133 -16.31 1.92 14.14
C ILE A 133 -15.62 3.28 14.28
N LEU A 134 -15.44 3.99 13.16
CA LEU A 134 -14.79 5.30 13.16
C LEU A 134 -15.64 6.38 13.85
N ASP A 135 -16.96 6.34 13.71
CA ASP A 135 -17.86 7.27 14.38
C ASP A 135 -17.86 7.07 15.90
N GLU A 136 -17.87 5.81 16.36
CA GLU A 136 -17.71 5.46 17.78
C GLU A 136 -16.37 5.98 18.35
N LEU A 137 -15.27 5.80 17.60
CA LEU A 137 -13.96 6.32 17.99
C LEU A 137 -13.96 7.86 18.03
N ALA A 138 -14.52 8.51 17.01
CA ALA A 138 -14.59 9.97 16.95
C ALA A 138 -15.33 10.54 18.16
N GLU A 139 -16.45 9.93 18.57
CA GLU A 139 -17.19 10.34 19.75
C GLU A 139 -16.40 10.09 21.06
N LYS A 140 -15.69 8.97 21.19
CA LYS A 140 -14.78 8.73 22.33
C LYS A 140 -13.71 9.81 22.42
N LEU A 141 -13.05 10.13 21.31
CA LEU A 141 -11.99 11.15 21.27
C LEU A 141 -12.53 12.56 21.56
N LYS A 142 -13.68 12.94 21.01
CA LYS A 142 -14.34 14.23 21.31
C LYS A 142 -14.66 14.36 22.80
N ARG A 143 -15.22 13.32 23.42
CA ARG A 143 -15.45 13.30 24.88
C ARG A 143 -14.14 13.48 25.65
N ARG A 144 -13.11 12.73 25.28
CA ARG A 144 -11.79 12.78 25.93
C ARG A 144 -11.15 14.18 25.83
N VAL A 145 -11.24 14.86 24.69
CA VAL A 145 -10.77 16.24 24.51
C VAL A 145 -11.54 17.21 25.41
N ARG A 146 -12.86 17.07 25.49
CA ARG A 146 -13.73 17.90 26.35
C ARG A 146 -13.35 17.74 27.82
N ASP A 147 -13.21 16.50 28.27
CA ASP A 147 -12.88 16.17 29.66
C ASP A 147 -11.49 16.67 30.03
N ALA A 148 -10.49 16.47 29.16
CA ALA A 148 -9.13 16.95 29.36
C ALA A 148 -9.04 18.48 29.41
N SER A 149 -9.83 19.18 28.58
CA SER A 149 -9.87 20.64 28.54
C SER A 149 -10.56 21.28 29.76
N SER A 150 -11.45 20.53 30.43
CA SER A 150 -12.12 20.99 31.66
C SER A 150 -11.27 20.86 32.92
N ARG A 151 -10.15 20.13 32.86
CA ARG A 151 -9.26 19.93 34.01
C ARG A 151 -8.42 21.19 34.26
N PRO A 152 -8.29 21.65 35.53
CA PRO A 152 -7.38 22.75 35.85
C PRO A 152 -5.94 22.38 35.48
N LYS A 153 -5.18 23.34 34.92
CA LYS A 153 -3.78 23.12 34.52
C LYS A 153 -3.00 22.58 35.72
N ARG A 154 -2.48 21.36 35.61
CA ARG A 154 -1.52 20.82 36.59
C ARG A 154 -0.30 21.73 36.58
N GLU A 155 0.01 22.31 37.75
CA GLU A 155 1.26 23.03 37.96
C GLU A 155 2.41 22.02 37.81
N TYR A 156 3.30 22.26 36.85
CA TYR A 156 4.49 21.43 36.67
C TYR A 156 5.45 21.66 37.83
N LYS A 157 5.49 20.73 38.78
CA LYS A 157 6.55 20.65 39.78
C LYS A 157 7.63 19.72 39.23
N PRO A 158 8.81 20.23 38.83
CA PRO A 158 9.92 19.37 38.43
C PRO A 158 10.22 18.43 39.60
N LYS A 159 10.26 17.12 39.36
CA LYS A 159 10.80 16.19 40.33
C LYS A 159 12.26 16.57 40.59
N PRO A 160 12.69 16.77 41.85
CA PRO A 160 14.11 16.96 42.15
C PRO A 160 14.89 15.81 41.53
N ARG A 161 15.96 16.12 40.80
CA ARG A 161 16.91 15.09 40.36
C ARG A 161 17.42 14.39 41.62
N GLU A 162 17.27 13.06 41.69
CA GLU A 162 18.01 12.28 42.67
C GLU A 162 19.50 12.53 42.42
N SER A 163 20.14 13.23 43.36
CA SER A 163 21.59 13.32 43.39
C SER A 163 22.10 11.93 43.74
N TYR A 164 22.52 11.18 42.72
CA TYR A 164 23.36 10.01 42.92
C TYR A 164 24.65 10.52 43.60
N GLU A 165 24.75 10.36 44.92
CA GLU A 165 26.02 10.51 45.64
C GLU A 165 26.92 9.36 45.18
N PHE A 166 27.75 9.64 44.18
CA PHE A 166 28.88 8.78 43.88
C PHE A 166 29.92 8.98 44.98
N GLY A 167 30.05 7.98 45.84
CA GLY A 167 30.99 7.96 46.95
C GLY A 167 32.43 8.24 46.51
N GLU A 168 33.08 9.02 47.36
CA GLU A 168 34.49 9.39 47.42
C GLU A 168 35.49 8.47 46.70
N THR A 169 36.14 8.99 45.67
CA THR A 169 37.60 8.87 45.55
C THR A 169 38.19 10.22 45.14
N LEU A 170 39.02 10.73 46.05
CA LEU A 170 39.83 11.93 45.94
C LEU A 170 40.86 11.77 44.79
N ASP A 171 41.28 12.93 44.26
CA ASP A 171 42.44 13.15 43.38
C ASP A 171 42.28 12.89 41.88
N GLN A 172 41.84 13.93 41.16
CA GLN A 172 42.73 14.59 40.18
C GLN A 172 42.17 15.92 39.66
N SER A 173 42.97 16.96 39.90
CA SER A 173 42.93 18.28 39.28
C SER A 173 42.85 18.20 37.75
N ASN A 174 41.97 18.99 37.11
CA ASN A 174 42.36 20.12 36.24
C ASN A 174 41.14 20.73 35.50
N GLY A 175 41.07 22.07 35.45
CA GLY A 175 40.37 22.79 34.37
C GLY A 175 38.98 23.37 34.69
N GLY A 176 38.94 24.44 35.47
CA GLY A 176 37.74 25.26 35.65
C GLY A 176 37.44 26.15 34.44
N PHE A 177 36.16 26.26 34.07
CA PHE A 177 35.63 27.41 33.35
C PHE A 177 34.27 27.81 33.96
N SER A 178 34.28 28.99 34.59
CA SER A 178 33.09 29.70 35.07
C SER A 178 32.46 30.47 33.90
N CYS A 179 31.15 30.28 33.68
CA CYS A 179 30.37 31.08 32.73
C CYS A 179 29.62 32.21 33.47
N ASN A 180 30.13 33.44 33.35
CA ASN A 180 29.38 34.64 33.72
C ASN A 180 28.55 35.16 32.52
N PRO A 181 27.39 35.80 32.76
CA PRO A 181 26.44 36.17 31.71
C PRO A 181 26.81 37.49 31.00
N ALA A 182 26.38 37.60 29.74
CA ALA A 182 26.62 38.69 28.82
C ALA A 182 25.91 40.02 29.18
N PRO A 183 26.45 41.18 28.74
CA PRO A 183 25.66 42.41 28.59
C PRO A 183 25.31 42.70 27.12
N LYS A 184 24.13 43.29 26.95
CA LYS A 184 23.55 43.81 25.70
C LYS A 184 24.24 45.11 25.27
N VAL A 185 24.41 45.35 23.97
CA VAL A 185 24.21 46.67 23.33
C VAL A 185 24.09 46.54 21.80
N SER A 186 23.44 47.55 21.23
CA SER A 186 22.70 47.55 19.98
C SER A 186 23.44 48.15 18.77
N ALA A 187 22.91 47.82 17.60
CA ALA A 187 22.73 48.68 16.41
C ALA A 187 23.83 48.78 15.31
N ALA A 188 23.29 48.66 14.08
CA ALA A 188 23.62 49.38 12.84
C ALA A 188 24.56 48.75 11.79
N SER A 189 23.91 48.13 10.80
CA SER A 189 23.93 48.45 9.35
C SER A 189 25.12 48.14 8.42
N SER A 190 24.73 47.78 7.18
CA SER A 190 25.46 47.75 5.88
C SER A 190 26.34 46.54 5.61
N SER A 191 26.53 46.01 4.41
CA SER A 191 25.82 45.93 3.11
C SER A 191 26.81 45.21 2.18
N PHE A 192 26.33 44.22 1.42
CA PHE A 192 26.84 43.71 0.13
C PHE A 192 28.35 43.58 -0.14
N ARG A 193 28.79 42.35 -0.49
CA ARG A 193 29.47 42.06 -1.78
C ARG A 193 29.66 40.56 -2.02
N SER A 194 29.26 40.14 -3.22
CA SER A 194 29.54 38.85 -3.87
C SER A 194 30.96 38.78 -4.40
N GLU A 195 31.57 37.58 -4.45
CA GLU A 195 32.26 37.02 -5.64
C GLU A 195 32.85 35.61 -5.35
N LYS A 196 32.61 34.68 -6.29
CA LYS A 196 33.38 33.44 -6.60
C LYS A 196 34.15 33.71 -7.92
N PRO A 197 34.99 32.83 -8.53
CA PRO A 197 35.43 31.45 -8.20
C PRO A 197 36.95 31.18 -8.42
N SER A 198 37.47 29.98 -8.07
CA SER A 198 38.33 29.11 -8.94
C SER A 198 38.98 27.91 -8.20
N ARG A 199 39.51 26.97 -9.00
CA ARG A 199 39.63 25.50 -8.87
C ARG A 199 40.93 24.93 -8.24
N THR A 200 40.79 23.77 -7.54
CA THR A 200 41.63 22.52 -7.51
C THR A 200 43.05 22.51 -6.89
N PRO A 201 43.68 21.33 -6.63
CA PRO A 201 43.23 20.19 -5.81
C PRO A 201 44.35 19.73 -4.83
N SER A 202 44.05 19.16 -3.66
CA SER A 202 45.06 18.47 -2.85
C SER A 202 44.44 17.44 -1.91
N ARG A 203 44.81 16.17 -2.13
CA ARG A 203 44.63 15.04 -1.22
C ARG A 203 45.53 15.23 0.00
N ILE A 204 44.95 15.29 1.20
CA ILE A 204 45.65 15.00 2.46
C ILE A 204 44.68 14.23 3.38
N PHE A 205 45.11 13.02 3.76
CA PHE A 205 44.52 12.23 4.84
C PHE A 205 44.64 12.98 6.18
N SER A 206 43.56 13.07 6.96
CA SER A 206 43.65 13.28 8.40
C SER A 206 42.40 12.76 9.14
N PRO A 207 42.55 12.18 10.35
CA PRO A 207 41.49 11.53 11.12
C PRO A 207 40.91 12.45 12.21
N HIS A 208 39.59 12.61 12.27
CA HIS A 208 38.81 12.81 13.51
C HIS A 208 37.32 12.97 13.12
N LEU A 209 36.50 11.94 13.38
CA LEU A 209 35.05 12.04 13.21
C LEU A 209 34.42 12.17 14.60
N ASP A 210 34.15 13.40 15.01
CA ASP A 210 33.27 13.73 16.16
C ASP A 210 32.15 14.70 15.73
N GLN A 211 31.67 14.54 14.50
CA GLN A 211 30.52 15.28 13.98
C GLN A 211 29.61 14.32 13.21
N PRO A 212 28.28 14.39 13.38
CA PRO A 212 27.35 13.56 12.61
C PRO A 212 27.52 13.85 11.12
N CYS A 213 27.95 12.84 10.37
CA CYS A 213 28.08 12.89 8.92
C CYS A 213 27.13 11.89 8.26
N CYS A 214 26.53 12.28 7.14
CA CYS A 214 25.75 11.40 6.27
C CYS A 214 26.50 11.22 4.94
N LYS A 215 26.60 9.97 4.49
CA LYS A 215 27.18 9.59 3.20
C LYS A 215 26.08 9.15 2.25
N ALA A 216 26.17 9.58 1.00
CA ALA A 216 25.27 9.10 -0.05
C ALA A 216 25.70 7.69 -0.45
N LEU A 217 24.73 6.77 -0.51
CA LEU A 217 24.96 5.37 -0.94
C LEU A 217 24.89 5.20 -2.46
N TYR A 218 24.34 6.19 -3.17
CA TYR A 218 24.14 6.17 -4.60
C TYR A 218 24.27 7.58 -5.16
N ASP A 219 24.59 7.66 -6.45
CA ASP A 219 24.54 8.90 -7.21
C ASP A 219 23.08 9.35 -7.40
N PHE A 220 22.85 10.65 -7.30
CA PHE A 220 21.56 11.28 -7.59
C PHE A 220 21.75 12.42 -8.59
N GLU A 221 21.11 12.28 -9.75
CA GLU A 221 21.01 13.34 -10.77
C GLU A 221 19.66 14.04 -10.66
N PRO A 222 19.62 15.36 -10.44
CA PRO A 222 18.38 16.10 -10.26
C PRO A 222 17.63 16.26 -11.59
N GLU A 223 16.31 16.10 -11.55
CA GLU A 223 15.45 16.20 -12.75
C GLU A 223 14.64 17.52 -12.80
N ASN A 224 14.57 18.25 -11.68
CA ASN A 224 13.83 19.51 -11.58
C ASN A 224 14.69 20.68 -11.10
N ASP A 225 14.29 21.90 -11.51
CA ASP A 225 14.90 23.13 -11.03
C ASP A 225 14.64 23.33 -9.53
N GLY A 226 15.68 23.16 -8.71
CA GLY A 226 15.64 23.28 -7.25
C GLY A 226 16.27 22.09 -6.50
N GLU A 227 16.54 20.99 -7.21
CA GLU A 227 17.20 19.81 -6.65
C GLU A 227 18.73 19.91 -6.74
N LEU A 228 19.42 19.42 -5.72
CA LEU A 228 20.88 19.36 -5.68
C LEU A 228 21.34 17.92 -5.94
N GLY A 229 22.00 17.72 -7.08
CA GLY A 229 22.67 16.46 -7.37
C GLY A 229 23.84 16.19 -6.43
N PHE A 230 24.06 14.91 -6.11
CA PHE A 230 25.18 14.46 -5.30
C PHE A 230 25.69 13.11 -5.81
N LYS A 231 26.93 12.78 -5.45
CA LYS A 231 27.58 11.52 -5.80
C LYS A 231 27.78 10.66 -4.56
N GLU A 232 27.83 9.34 -4.76
CA GLU A 232 28.20 8.36 -3.76
C GLU A 232 29.54 8.72 -3.10
N GLY A 233 29.62 8.63 -1.76
CA GLY A 233 30.73 9.18 -0.97
C GLY A 233 31.19 8.35 0.22
#